data_AF-A0A5C7QRQ8-F1
#
_entry.id   AF-A0A5C7QRQ8-F1
#
_cell.length_a   1.000
_cell.length_b   1.000
_cell.length_c   1.000
_cell.angle_alpha   90.00
_cell.angle_beta   90.00
_cell.angle_gamma   90.00
#
_symmetry.space_group_name_H-M   'P 1'
#
loop_
_entity.id
_entity.type
_entity.pdbx_description
1 polymer ?
#
loop_
_entity_poly.entity_id
_entity_poly.type
_entity_poly.pdbx_seq_one_letter_code
_entity_poly.pdbx_strand_id
1 'polypeptide(L)'
;MTTLNISLPDNMKTWINQRVTGGDYSNISDYIRSLIRRDQEQLQAQQVLDNRKWQLIQDLARKNLQQRLIEPLPEEFADMNEEEIMQMVREEIQASRKDKA
;
A
#
# COMPACT_ATOMS: atom_id res chain seq x y z
N MET A 1 -8.34 -24.98 21.62
CA MET A 1 -9.29 -24.08 20.92
C MET A 1 -9.74 -23.01 21.90
N THR A 2 -9.79 -21.76 21.47
CA THR A 2 -10.38 -20.66 22.26
C THR A 2 -11.85 -20.53 21.89
N THR A 3 -12.74 -20.40 22.87
CA THR A 3 -14.19 -20.25 22.65
C THR A 3 -14.54 -18.76 22.59
N LEU A 4 -15.33 -18.37 21.59
CA LEU A 4 -15.85 -17.02 21.40
C LEU A 4 -17.37 -17.07 21.38
N ASN A 5 -18.02 -16.35 22.29
CA ASN A 5 -19.48 -16.22 22.35
C ASN A 5 -19.89 -14.92 21.66
N ILE A 6 -20.85 -15.00 20.74
CA ILE A 6 -21.33 -13.86 19.96
C ILE A 6 -22.86 -13.91 19.94
N SER A 7 -23.50 -12.79 20.30
CA SER A 7 -24.94 -12.61 20.14
C SER A 7 -25.22 -12.02 18.77
N LEU A 8 -26.16 -12.63 18.03
CA LEU A 8 -26.58 -12.18 16.71
C LEU A 8 -28.09 -11.98 16.70
N PRO A 9 -28.60 -10.95 16.00
CA PRO A 9 -30.03 -10.79 15.79
C PRO A 9 -30.60 -11.94 14.93
N ASP A 10 -31.89 -12.21 15.10
CA ASP A 10 -32.54 -13.41 14.55
C ASP A 10 -32.46 -13.53 13.03
N ASN A 11 -32.48 -12.39 12.33
CA ASN A 11 -32.31 -12.34 10.88
C ASN A 11 -30.94 -12.88 10.45
N MET A 12 -29.87 -12.50 11.15
CA MET A 12 -28.52 -12.98 10.87
C MET A 12 -28.38 -14.47 11.22
N LYS A 13 -28.95 -14.92 12.33
CA LYS A 13 -28.95 -16.34 12.72
C LYS A 13 -29.64 -17.20 11.67
N THR A 14 -30.80 -16.76 11.19
CA THR A 14 -31.57 -17.45 10.13
C THR A 14 -30.74 -17.57 8.86
N TRP A 15 -30.10 -16.46 8.44
CA TRP A 15 -29.26 -16.46 7.25
C TRP A 15 -28.06 -17.39 7.38
N ILE A 16 -27.34 -17.39 8.51
CA ILE A 16 -26.20 -18.29 8.73
C ILE A 16 -26.66 -19.75 8.73
N ASN A 17 -27.80 -20.06 9.36
CA ASN A 17 -28.35 -21.41 9.35
C ASN A 17 -28.65 -21.90 7.93
N GLN A 18 -29.17 -21.04 7.04
CA GLN A 18 -29.37 -21.39 5.63
C GLN A 18 -28.05 -21.74 4.92
N ARG A 19 -26.96 -21.01 5.21
CA ARG A 19 -25.63 -21.31 4.66
C ARG A 19 -25.09 -22.67 5.11
N VAL A 20 -25.34 -23.04 6.36
CA VAL A 20 -24.95 -24.34 6.92
C VAL A 20 -25.80 -25.47 6.35
N THR A 21 -27.12 -25.31 6.32
CA THR A 21 -28.05 -26.32 5.77
C THR A 21 -27.83 -26.55 4.26
N GLY A 22 -27.30 -25.56 3.55
CA GLY A 22 -26.89 -25.68 2.15
C GLY A 22 -25.74 -26.66 1.89
N GLY A 23 -25.08 -27.19 2.93
CA GLY A 23 -24.06 -28.24 2.84
C GLY A 23 -22.62 -27.75 2.68
N ASP A 24 -22.42 -26.45 2.44
CA ASP A 24 -21.07 -25.86 2.29
C ASP A 24 -20.28 -25.79 3.61
N TYR A 25 -20.96 -25.86 4.76
CA TYR A 25 -20.34 -25.72 6.08
C TYR A 25 -20.95 -26.71 7.06
N SER A 26 -20.13 -27.27 7.96
CA SER A 26 -20.59 -28.30 8.91
C SER A 26 -21.39 -27.72 10.08
N ASN A 27 -21.12 -26.46 10.46
CA ASN A 27 -21.84 -25.73 11.50
C ASN A 27 -21.56 -24.22 11.41
N ILE A 28 -22.21 -23.44 12.27
CA ILE A 28 -22.04 -21.98 12.36
C ILE A 28 -20.58 -21.61 12.62
N SER A 29 -19.90 -22.30 13.54
CA SER A 29 -18.51 -21.98 13.88
C SER A 29 -17.56 -22.23 12.71
N ASP A 30 -17.83 -23.25 11.89
CA ASP A 30 -17.10 -23.53 10.66
C ASP A 30 -17.30 -22.42 9.62
N TYR A 31 -18.55 -21.99 9.44
CA TYR A 31 -18.88 -20.85 8.59
C TYR A 31 -18.14 -19.56 9.03
N ILE A 32 -18.18 -19.22 10.32
CA ILE A 32 -17.49 -18.04 10.85
C ILE A 32 -15.97 -18.15 10.67
N ARG A 33 -15.35 -19.31 10.92
CA ARG A 33 -13.92 -19.52 10.67
C ARG A 33 -13.57 -19.32 9.19
N SER A 34 -14.43 -19.78 8.28
CA SER A 34 -14.23 -19.59 6.85
C SER A 34 -14.25 -18.11 6.45
N LEU A 35 -15.14 -17.30 7.07
CA LEU A 35 -15.21 -15.87 6.84
C LEU A 35 -13.96 -15.15 7.35
N ILE A 36 -13.50 -15.49 8.55
CA ILE A 36 -12.27 -14.94 9.12
C ILE A 36 -11.07 -15.29 8.22
N ARG A 37 -11.00 -16.53 7.71
CA ARG A 37 -9.91 -16.91 6.80
C ARG A 37 -9.93 -16.09 5.51
N ARG A 38 -11.11 -15.89 4.91
CA ARG A 38 -11.25 -15.05 3.70
C ARG A 38 -10.88 -13.59 3.96
N ASP A 39 -11.27 -13.05 5.10
CA ASP A 39 -10.90 -11.69 5.52
C ASP A 39 -9.37 -11.55 5.67
N GLN A 40 -8.73 -12.51 6.33
CA GLN A 40 -7.26 -12.56 6.45
C GLN A 40 -6.56 -12.68 5.09
N GLU A 41 -7.05 -13.56 4.21
CA GLU A 41 -6.51 -13.74 2.85
C GLU A 41 -6.60 -12.43 2.05
N GLN A 42 -7.72 -11.71 2.14
CA GLN A 42 -7.90 -10.41 1.47
C GLN A 42 -6.94 -9.34 2.02
N LEU A 43 -6.82 -9.24 3.34
CA LEU A 43 -5.89 -8.29 3.98
C LEU A 43 -4.43 -8.60 3.63
N GLN A 44 -4.03 -9.87 3.62
CA GLN A 44 -2.69 -10.28 3.20
C GLN A 44 -2.43 -9.95 1.73
N ALA A 45 -3.38 -10.24 0.83
CA ALA A 45 -3.25 -9.89 -0.58
C ALA A 45 -3.05 -8.38 -0.77
N GLN A 46 -3.82 -7.56 -0.04
CA GLN A 46 -3.67 -6.10 -0.08
C GLN A 46 -2.29 -5.65 0.40
N GLN A 47 -1.79 -6.19 1.52
CA GLN A 47 -0.44 -5.89 2.01
C GLN A 47 0.65 -6.27 1.01
N VAL A 48 0.53 -7.44 0.36
CA VAL A 48 1.48 -7.88 -0.67
C VAL A 48 1.49 -6.90 -1.85
N LEU A 49 0.33 -6.44 -2.30
CA LEU A 49 0.22 -5.47 -3.37
C LEU A 49 0.86 -4.13 -2.98
N ASP A 50 0.62 -3.64 -1.77
CA ASP A 50 1.17 -2.37 -1.31
C ASP A 50 2.70 -2.44 -1.12
N ASN A 51 3.21 -3.55 -0.60
CA ASN A 51 4.65 -3.81 -0.54
C ASN A 51 5.28 -3.84 -1.94
N ARG A 52 4.62 -4.49 -2.90
CA ARG A 52 5.10 -4.54 -4.29
C ARG A 52 5.12 -3.17 -4.95
N LYS A 53 4.09 -2.35 -4.72
CA LYS A 53 4.08 -0.94 -5.18
C LYS A 53 5.25 -0.16 -4.58
N TRP A 54 5.51 -0.31 -3.29
CA TRP A 54 6.64 0.35 -2.65
C TRP A 54 7.99 -0.06 -3.23
N GLN A 55 8.19 -1.36 -3.48
CA GLN A 55 9.40 -1.85 -4.15
C GLN A 55 9.56 -1.24 -5.55
N LEU A 56 8.47 -1.18 -6.33
CA LEU A 56 8.51 -0.56 -7.66
C LEU A 56 8.90 0.93 -7.60
N ILE A 57 8.35 1.69 -6.65
CA ILE A 57 8.70 3.10 -6.45
C ILE A 57 10.19 3.24 -6.12
N GLN A 58 10.72 2.39 -5.23
CA GLN A 58 12.14 2.40 -4.88
C GLN A 58 13.04 2.06 -6.07
N ASP A 59 12.68 1.05 -6.86
CA ASP A 59 13.44 0.65 -8.05
C ASP A 59 13.45 1.75 -9.12
N LEU A 60 12.30 2.41 -9.34
CA LEU A 60 12.21 3.54 -10.25
C LEU A 60 13.05 4.73 -9.77
N ALA A 61 12.97 5.07 -8.49
CA ALA A 61 13.79 6.13 -7.89
C ALA A 61 15.29 5.83 -8.03
N ARG A 62 15.69 4.58 -7.76
CA ARG A 62 17.09 4.13 -7.91
C ARG A 62 17.57 4.22 -9.35
N LYS A 63 16.79 3.73 -10.32
CA LYS A 63 17.14 3.79 -11.75
C LYS A 63 17.28 5.24 -12.24
N ASN A 64 16.34 6.11 -11.87
CA ASN A 64 16.39 7.52 -12.23
C ASN A 64 17.65 8.20 -11.64
N LEU A 65 17.98 7.95 -10.37
CA LEU A 65 19.18 8.51 -9.75
C LEU A 65 20.47 7.97 -10.40
N GLN A 66 20.52 6.67 -10.73
CA GLN A 66 21.67 6.08 -11.42
C GLN A 66 21.85 6.64 -12.83
N GLN A 67 20.77 6.81 -13.59
CA GLN A 67 20.83 7.44 -14.91
C GLN A 67 21.36 8.87 -14.81
N ARG A 68 20.88 9.64 -13.83
CA ARG A 68 21.32 11.02 -13.62
C ARG A 68 22.77 11.16 -13.16
N LEU A 69 23.36 10.10 -12.60
CA LEU A 69 24.78 10.04 -12.24
C LEU A 69 25.69 9.68 -13.43
N ILE A 70 25.11 9.15 -14.51
CA ILE A 70 25.82 8.78 -15.76
C ILE A 70 25.74 9.92 -16.78
N GLU A 71 24.71 10.75 -16.69
CA GLU A 71 24.60 11.97 -17.49
C GLU A 71 25.72 12.95 -17.12
N PRO A 72 26.47 13.48 -18.11
CA PRO A 72 27.44 14.53 -17.84
C PRO A 72 26.71 15.72 -17.23
N LEU A 73 27.38 16.41 -16.30
CA LEU A 73 26.84 17.63 -15.70
C LEU A 73 26.43 18.57 -16.86
N PRO A 74 25.16 19.02 -16.92
CA PRO A 74 24.72 19.87 -18.02
C PRO A 74 25.62 21.10 -18.13
N GLU A 75 25.92 21.54 -19.36
CA GLU A 75 26.87 22.64 -19.61
C GLU A 75 26.52 23.90 -18.82
N GLU A 76 25.22 24.13 -18.58
CA GLU A 76 24.69 25.22 -17.77
C GLU A 76 25.24 25.26 -16.34
N PHE A 77 25.61 24.10 -15.78
CA PHE A 77 26.17 23.96 -14.43
C PHE A 77 27.68 23.70 -14.43
N ALA A 78 28.31 23.52 -15.60
CA ALA A 78 29.72 23.17 -15.70
C ALA A 78 30.67 24.26 -15.17
N ASP A 79 30.25 25.52 -15.30
CA ASP A 79 31.03 26.70 -14.89
C ASP A 79 30.54 27.34 -13.58
N MET A 80 29.52 26.77 -12.94
CA MET A 80 28.92 27.31 -11.71
C MET A 80 29.62 26.80 -10.46
N ASN A 81 29.75 27.67 -9.45
CA ASN A 81 30.28 27.26 -8.15
C ASN A 81 29.20 26.62 -7.25
N GLU A 82 29.64 25.93 -6.19
CA GLU A 82 28.74 25.20 -5.28
C GLU A 82 27.70 26.11 -4.60
N GLU A 83 28.05 27.36 -4.27
CA GLU A 83 27.12 28.32 -3.66
C GLU A 83 26.02 28.77 -4.64
N GLU A 84 26.38 29.01 -5.90
CA GLU A 84 25.45 29.39 -6.97
C GLU A 84 24.47 28.25 -7.28
N ILE A 85 24.97 27.02 -7.35
CA ILE A 85 24.13 25.82 -7.54
C ILE A 85 23.16 25.67 -6.36
N MET A 86 23.64 25.78 -5.13
CA MET A 86 22.81 25.64 -3.93
C MET A 86 21.78 26.78 -3.80
N GLN A 87 22.10 27.97 -4.29
CA GLN A 87 21.17 29.08 -4.33
C GLN A 87 20.04 28.83 -5.34
N MET A 88 20.37 28.36 -6.55
CA MET A 88 19.39 28.01 -7.56
C MET A 88 18.45 26.87 -7.09
N VAL A 89 19.00 25.83 -6.47
CA VAL A 89 18.20 24.73 -5.89
C VAL A 89 17.26 25.22 -4.79
N ARG A 90 17.70 26.15 -3.94
CA ARG A 90 16.84 26.76 -2.91
C ARG A 90 15.66 27.50 -3.53
N GLU A 91 15.89 28.25 -4.60
CA GLU A 91 14.85 29.01 -5.30
C GLU A 91 13.84 28.08 -5.98
N GLU A 92 14.32 27.03 -6.64
CA GLU A 92 13.46 26.03 -7.30
C GLU A 92 12.56 25.29 -6.30
N ILE A 93 13.11 24.88 -5.14
CA ILE A 93 12.33 24.23 -4.07
C ILE A 93 11.27 25.18 -3.51
N GLN A 94 11.57 26.48 -3.39
CA GLN A 94 10.61 27.47 -2.92
C GLN A 94 9.49 27.73 -3.93
N ALA A 95 9.82 27.78 -5.23
CA ALA A 95 8.85 27.91 -6.31
C ALA A 95 7.88 26.71 -6.36
N SER A 96 8.42 25.49 -6.34
CA SER A 96 7.63 24.25 -6.31
C SER A 96 6.73 24.10 -5.09
N ARG A 97 7.05 24.76 -3.97
CA ARG A 97 6.20 24.79 -2.76
C ARG A 97 5.06 25.81 -2.87
N LYS A 98 5.23 26.91 -3.61
CA LYS A 98 4.19 27.91 -3.84
C LYS A 98 3.12 27.44 -4.82
N ASP A 99 3.48 26.67 -5.84
CA ASP A 99 2.53 26.15 -6.84
C ASP A 99 1.61 25.02 -6.32
N LYS A 100 1.89 24.48 -5.13
CA LYS A 100 1.07 23.42 -4.49
C LYS A 100 0.12 23.93 -3.39
N ALA A 101 0.14 25.23 -3.09
CA ALA A 101 -0.73 25.87 -2.10
C ALA A 101 -1.90 26.58 -2.79
#